data_AF-A0A8C6T9C7-F1
#
_entry.id   AF-A0A8C6T9C7-F1
#
_cell.length_a   1.000
_cell.length_b   1.000
_cell.length_c   1.000
_cell.angle_alpha   90.00
_cell.angle_beta   90.00
_cell.angle_gamma   90.00
#
_symmetry.space_group_name_H-M   'P 1'
#
loop_
_entity.id
_entity.type
_entity.pdbx_description
1 polymer ?
#
loop_
_entity_poly.entity_id
_entity_poly.type
_entity_poly.pdbx_seq_one_letter_code
_entity_poly.pdbx_strand_id
1 'polypeptide(L)'
;MKTAAHFNYTVKVLGLGEEWKGGDVAKTVGGGQKVRWLKKELLRHKDDQNKVVLFVDSYDVIFGFCWPDQKLASKYPTVHSGKRYLNSGGFMGFAPEMAALVQQWKYKDNDDDQLFYTRIYLDKAQRTKYNMTLDHRSRIFQNLNGAVDEVVLKFERAKVRARNVAYDTLPVIIHGNGPTKLQLNYLGNYVPASWTYEGGCGGCDDDLLLLDDLPLVYVAVFILKPTPFIEEFLDRLTSMNYPASRIRLFIHNNVVYHERHVDSFWQKHKALFPEAVLIGPEENLPEAQARTMAVPEGFYSRSEDYSRSCRPRGRKSTTHYSPTKPYTLYHPHTLPLHTNTDSPNHLFRPGLDWFSPGLVLVLTAPLSPQPCQDVYWFPAFSEENVRRPGGDDGGINGTSAGGYENKEWLKFLKRLYLTPVTEELYPGYYPKAQAVMNFVVRYRPDEQPSLRPHHDSSTFTVNIALNSKNIDYEGGGCRFLRYSCSVEAPRKGWSFMHPGRLTHYHEGLPTTSGTVTSWFPSSTPEPFPWRRFRMSQCFCFYRFFMK
;
A
#
# COMPACT_ATOMS: atom_id res chain seq x y z
N MET A 1 15.16 -25.20 5.00
CA MET A 1 14.92 -26.03 6.21
C MET A 1 13.45 -26.28 6.46
N LYS A 2 12.59 -25.26 6.65
CA LYS A 2 11.12 -25.43 6.82
C LYS A 2 10.50 -26.33 5.74
N THR A 3 10.84 -26.10 4.48
CA THR A 3 10.38 -26.92 3.34
C THR A 3 10.82 -28.38 3.41
N ALA A 4 12.05 -28.65 3.85
CA ALA A 4 12.56 -30.01 4.00
C ALA A 4 11.87 -30.76 5.15
N ALA A 5 11.62 -30.07 6.27
CA ALA A 5 10.88 -30.62 7.40
C ALA A 5 9.43 -30.96 7.02
N HIS A 6 8.76 -30.13 6.21
CA HIS A 6 7.41 -30.39 5.70
C HIS A 6 7.30 -31.74 4.96
N PHE A 7 8.35 -32.16 4.26
CA PHE A 7 8.40 -33.43 3.53
C PHE A 7 9.15 -34.53 4.28
N ASN A 8 9.48 -34.34 5.56
CA ASN A 8 10.24 -35.29 6.38
C ASN A 8 11.59 -35.70 5.77
N TYR A 9 12.28 -34.77 5.08
CA TYR A 9 13.64 -35.01 4.62
C TYR A 9 14.65 -34.91 5.76
N THR A 10 15.53 -35.89 5.87
CA THR A 10 16.71 -35.82 6.74
C THR A 10 17.77 -34.94 6.09
N VAL A 11 18.03 -33.76 6.67
CA VAL A 11 18.99 -32.79 6.14
C VAL A 11 20.25 -32.74 7.00
N LYS A 12 21.42 -32.80 6.36
CA LYS A 12 22.71 -32.51 6.98
C LYS A 12 23.26 -31.21 6.41
N VAL A 13 23.37 -30.19 7.26
CA VAL A 13 24.01 -28.91 6.89
C VAL A 13 25.53 -29.04 7.07
N LEU A 14 26.29 -28.66 6.04
CA LEU A 14 27.75 -28.64 6.05
C LEU A 14 28.26 -27.20 6.11
N GLY A 15 29.35 -26.96 6.84
CA GLY A 15 29.97 -25.63 6.93
C GLY A 15 29.28 -24.63 7.85
N LEU A 16 28.28 -25.05 8.64
CA LEU A 16 27.64 -24.18 9.63
C LEU A 16 28.68 -23.74 10.69
N GLY A 17 28.83 -22.42 10.87
CA GLY A 17 29.81 -21.83 11.79
C GLY A 17 31.24 -21.72 11.23
N GLU A 18 31.49 -22.15 10.00
CA GLU A 18 32.78 -22.02 9.33
C GLU A 18 32.83 -20.75 8.49
N GLU A 19 34.01 -20.14 8.36
CA GLU A 19 34.22 -18.98 7.49
C GLU A 19 34.12 -19.38 6.00
N TRP A 20 33.38 -18.58 5.23
CA TRP A 20 33.26 -18.77 3.78
C TRP A 20 34.51 -18.29 3.04
N LYS A 21 35.22 -19.22 2.40
CA LYS A 21 36.43 -19.04 1.57
C LYS A 21 36.18 -19.37 0.10
N GLY A 22 34.91 -19.57 -0.27
CA GLY A 22 34.51 -19.96 -1.63
C GLY A 22 34.49 -18.83 -2.66
N GLY A 23 34.85 -17.59 -2.28
CA GLY A 23 34.81 -16.42 -3.15
C GLY A 23 33.44 -15.73 -3.23
N ASP A 24 33.34 -14.62 -3.97
CA ASP A 24 32.09 -13.89 -4.17
C ASP A 24 31.24 -14.56 -5.28
N VAL A 25 30.59 -15.68 -4.94
CA VAL A 25 29.80 -16.51 -5.87
C VAL A 25 28.58 -15.80 -6.47
N ALA A 26 28.17 -14.66 -5.89
CA ALA A 26 27.13 -13.82 -6.47
C ALA A 26 27.62 -13.02 -7.69
N LYS A 27 28.93 -12.75 -7.77
CA LYS A 27 29.55 -11.93 -8.84
C LYS A 27 30.46 -12.71 -9.77
N THR A 28 31.16 -13.73 -9.26
CA THR A 28 32.21 -14.46 -10.00
C THR A 28 32.11 -15.97 -9.80
N VAL A 29 32.98 -16.72 -10.48
CA VAL A 29 33.19 -18.14 -10.25
C VAL A 29 33.64 -18.44 -8.82
N GLY A 30 33.37 -19.65 -8.33
CA GLY A 30 33.80 -20.09 -7.00
C GLY A 30 32.99 -21.26 -6.45
N GLY A 31 32.94 -21.38 -5.12
CA GLY A 31 32.12 -22.38 -4.44
C GLY A 31 32.79 -23.75 -4.25
N GLY A 32 34.06 -23.92 -4.64
CA GLY A 32 34.84 -25.13 -4.45
C GLY A 32 34.93 -25.63 -3.01
N GLN A 33 34.83 -24.71 -2.03
CA GLN A 33 34.72 -25.03 -0.60
C GLN A 33 33.57 -26.02 -0.31
N LYS A 34 32.44 -25.91 -1.05
CA LYS A 34 31.31 -26.85 -0.96
C LYS A 34 31.72 -28.27 -1.33
N VAL A 35 32.50 -28.42 -2.41
CA VAL A 35 33.01 -29.72 -2.86
C VAL A 35 33.95 -30.33 -1.82
N ARG A 36 34.82 -29.52 -1.20
CA ARG A 36 35.71 -29.97 -0.13
C ARG A 36 34.92 -30.48 1.09
N TRP A 37 33.90 -29.75 1.53
CA TRP A 37 33.03 -30.19 2.63
C TRP A 37 32.26 -31.45 2.29
N LEU A 38 31.68 -31.52 1.09
CA LEU A 38 30.95 -32.69 0.61
C LEU A 38 31.86 -33.92 0.52
N LYS A 39 33.10 -33.75 0.04
CA LYS A 39 34.13 -34.81 0.02
C LYS A 39 34.39 -35.36 1.41
N LYS A 40 34.56 -34.51 2.42
CA LYS A 40 34.78 -34.93 3.81
C LYS A 40 33.59 -35.73 4.36
N GLU A 41 32.36 -35.33 4.04
CA GLU A 41 31.16 -36.01 4.53
C GLU A 41 30.88 -37.33 3.80
N LEU A 42 30.96 -37.35 2.47
CA LEU A 42 30.67 -38.56 1.67
C LEU A 42 31.65 -39.70 1.91
N LEU A 43 32.88 -39.41 2.33
CA LEU A 43 33.84 -40.44 2.74
C LEU A 43 33.33 -41.32 3.88
N ARG A 44 32.42 -40.83 4.73
CA ARG A 44 31.80 -41.61 5.81
C ARG A 44 30.76 -42.61 5.32
N HIS A 45 30.27 -42.41 4.10
CA HIS A 45 29.19 -43.21 3.50
C HIS A 45 29.65 -43.95 2.24
N LYS A 46 30.97 -44.02 2.00
CA LYS A 46 31.56 -44.58 0.78
C LYS A 46 31.26 -46.08 0.57
N ASP A 47 30.98 -46.80 1.65
CA ASP A 47 30.73 -48.25 1.64
C ASP A 47 29.22 -48.58 1.67
N ASP A 48 28.35 -47.57 1.79
CA ASP A 48 26.89 -47.73 1.87
C ASP A 48 26.24 -47.73 0.48
N GLN A 49 26.11 -48.92 -0.10
CA GLN A 49 25.59 -49.12 -1.46
C GLN A 49 24.12 -48.73 -1.64
N ASN A 50 23.35 -48.64 -0.55
CA ASN A 50 21.91 -48.38 -0.61
C ASN A 50 21.56 -46.91 -0.33
N LYS A 51 22.55 -46.10 0.09
CA LYS A 51 22.32 -44.72 0.45
C LYS A 51 22.31 -43.81 -0.77
N VAL A 52 21.16 -43.20 -1.02
CA VAL A 52 21.02 -42.12 -2.00
C VAL A 52 21.25 -40.78 -1.31
N VAL A 53 22.14 -39.97 -1.87
CA VAL A 53 22.42 -38.62 -1.39
C VAL A 53 21.93 -37.62 -2.42
N LEU A 54 21.21 -36.61 -1.95
CA LEU A 54 20.82 -35.42 -2.72
C LEU A 54 21.65 -34.25 -2.19
N PHE A 55 22.52 -33.71 -3.04
CA PHE A 55 23.18 -32.44 -2.78
C PHE A 55 22.38 -31.31 -3.44
N VAL A 56 22.09 -30.26 -2.68
CA VAL A 56 21.46 -29.03 -3.19
C VAL A 56 22.13 -27.83 -2.56
N ASP A 57 22.30 -26.78 -3.34
CA ASP A 57 22.73 -25.49 -2.82
C ASP A 57 21.63 -24.87 -1.95
N SER A 58 22.07 -24.23 -0.86
CA SER A 58 21.20 -23.38 -0.06
C SER A 58 21.08 -21.98 -0.65
N TYR A 59 22.17 -21.47 -1.24
CA TYR A 59 22.28 -20.15 -1.82
C TYR A 59 23.16 -20.19 -3.09
N ASP A 60 22.49 -20.38 -4.22
CA ASP A 60 22.78 -19.66 -5.48
C ASP A 60 23.94 -20.15 -6.39
N VAL A 61 23.63 -20.79 -7.54
CA VAL A 61 24.57 -20.83 -8.70
C VAL A 61 23.86 -20.80 -10.07
N ILE A 62 24.17 -19.76 -10.86
CA ILE A 62 23.68 -19.35 -12.21
C ILE A 62 23.55 -20.49 -13.22
N PHE A 63 22.46 -20.57 -14.00
CA PHE A 63 22.47 -21.28 -15.29
C PHE A 63 21.29 -21.04 -16.24
N GLY A 64 21.63 -20.89 -17.53
CA GLY A 64 20.81 -21.11 -18.74
C GLY A 64 21.69 -21.34 -19.99
N PHE A 65 23.02 -21.40 -19.80
CA PHE A 65 24.06 -21.36 -20.83
C PHE A 65 25.28 -22.12 -20.34
N CYS A 66 26.01 -22.84 -21.20
CA CYS A 66 27.28 -23.49 -20.85
C CYS A 66 28.20 -22.54 -20.07
N TRP A 67 28.29 -22.73 -18.75
CA TRP A 67 28.97 -21.84 -17.80
C TRP A 67 29.88 -22.68 -16.88
N PRO A 68 31.05 -22.15 -16.45
CA PRO A 68 31.59 -20.83 -16.79
C PRO A 68 32.22 -20.76 -18.19
N ASP A 69 32.63 -21.88 -18.78
CA ASP A 69 33.29 -21.91 -20.08
C ASP A 69 32.34 -22.31 -21.21
N GLN A 70 31.89 -21.32 -21.98
CA GLN A 70 30.99 -21.52 -23.12
C GLN A 70 31.62 -22.35 -24.24
N LYS A 71 32.95 -22.40 -24.35
CA LYS A 71 33.66 -23.19 -25.39
C LYS A 71 33.43 -24.68 -25.23
N LEU A 72 32.99 -25.12 -24.04
CA LEU A 72 32.68 -26.52 -23.76
C LEU A 72 31.33 -26.97 -24.32
N ALA A 73 30.48 -26.05 -24.80
CA ALA A 73 29.13 -26.35 -25.28
C ALA A 73 29.11 -27.41 -26.39
N SER A 74 30.09 -27.38 -27.30
CA SER A 74 30.21 -28.34 -28.40
C SER A 74 30.57 -29.76 -27.93
N LYS A 75 31.18 -29.90 -26.75
CA LYS A 75 31.57 -31.20 -26.17
C LYS A 75 30.41 -31.91 -25.47
N TYR A 76 29.33 -31.20 -25.14
CA TYR A 76 28.15 -31.81 -24.57
C TYR A 76 27.45 -32.71 -25.61
N PRO A 77 26.87 -33.85 -25.21
CA PRO A 77 25.98 -34.62 -26.08
C PRO A 77 24.87 -33.74 -26.65
N THR A 78 24.45 -34.02 -27.88
CA THR A 78 23.30 -33.35 -28.49
C THR A 78 22.02 -33.81 -27.79
N VAL A 79 21.14 -32.87 -27.48
CA VAL A 79 19.85 -33.13 -26.83
C VAL A 79 18.78 -32.55 -27.75
N HIS A 80 17.85 -33.40 -28.19
CA HIS A 80 16.81 -33.01 -29.16
C HIS A 80 15.72 -32.15 -28.51
N SER A 81 15.46 -32.37 -27.22
CA SER A 81 14.46 -31.65 -26.44
C SER A 81 14.89 -31.65 -24.96
N GLY A 82 14.92 -30.47 -24.35
CA GLY A 82 15.34 -30.28 -22.97
C GLY A 82 16.59 -29.39 -22.81
N LYS A 83 16.95 -29.13 -21.55
CA LYS A 83 18.14 -28.37 -21.17
C LYS A 83 19.40 -29.21 -21.36
N ARG A 84 20.39 -28.69 -22.10
CA ARG A 84 21.55 -29.48 -22.55
C ARG A 84 22.69 -29.60 -21.53
N TYR A 85 22.85 -28.62 -20.67
CA TYR A 85 24.08 -28.43 -19.90
C TYR A 85 23.89 -28.69 -18.40
N LEU A 86 24.98 -29.02 -17.72
CA LEU A 86 25.01 -29.35 -16.29
C LEU A 86 24.86 -28.09 -15.42
N ASN A 87 24.22 -28.21 -14.25
CA ASN A 87 24.28 -27.25 -13.13
C ASN A 87 24.67 -28.00 -11.85
N SER A 88 25.62 -27.46 -11.08
CA SER A 88 26.14 -28.11 -9.86
C SER A 88 25.33 -27.82 -8.60
N GLY A 89 24.36 -26.89 -8.66
CA GLY A 89 23.54 -26.51 -7.51
C GLY A 89 22.51 -27.57 -7.10
N GLY A 90 22.39 -28.67 -7.84
CA GLY A 90 21.54 -29.80 -7.48
C GLY A 90 21.94 -31.08 -8.21
N PHE A 91 22.26 -32.13 -7.48
CA PHE A 91 22.51 -33.47 -8.04
C PHE A 91 22.22 -34.55 -7.00
N MET A 92 21.88 -35.75 -7.48
CA MET A 92 21.66 -36.91 -6.62
C MET A 92 22.27 -38.18 -7.20
N GLY A 93 22.61 -39.12 -6.34
CA GLY A 93 23.18 -40.40 -6.72
C GLY A 93 23.43 -41.29 -5.51
N PHE A 94 23.99 -42.47 -5.76
CA PHE A 94 24.42 -43.38 -4.72
C PHE A 94 25.69 -42.86 -4.04
N ALA A 95 25.77 -43.04 -2.72
CA ALA A 95 26.85 -42.51 -1.89
C ALA A 95 28.25 -42.96 -2.33
N PRO A 96 28.50 -44.24 -2.71
CA PRO A 96 29.82 -44.69 -3.15
C PRO A 96 30.32 -43.97 -4.42
N GLU A 97 29.47 -43.85 -5.44
CA GLU A 97 29.78 -43.20 -6.71
C GLU A 97 30.00 -41.70 -6.51
N MET A 98 29.13 -41.06 -5.71
CA MET A 98 29.29 -39.64 -5.37
C MET A 98 30.59 -39.42 -4.60
N ALA A 99 30.91 -40.29 -3.63
CA ALA A 99 32.16 -40.22 -2.87
C ALA A 99 33.38 -40.35 -3.80
N ALA A 100 33.38 -41.31 -4.72
CA ALA A 100 34.45 -41.50 -5.70
C ALA A 100 34.60 -40.30 -6.65
N LEU A 101 33.49 -39.65 -7.02
CA LEU A 101 33.51 -38.45 -7.86
C LEU A 101 34.13 -37.27 -7.11
N VAL A 102 33.61 -36.91 -5.94
CA VAL A 102 34.10 -35.73 -5.19
C VAL A 102 35.51 -35.92 -4.64
N GLN A 103 35.97 -37.17 -4.45
CA GLN A 103 37.35 -37.44 -4.06
C GLN A 103 38.39 -36.90 -5.06
N GLN A 104 38.02 -36.77 -6.34
CA GLN A 104 38.87 -36.20 -7.40
C GLN A 104 39.14 -34.70 -7.22
N TRP A 105 38.41 -34.04 -6.32
CA TRP A 105 38.66 -32.64 -5.97
C TRP A 105 40.03 -32.44 -5.33
N LYS A 106 40.87 -31.66 -6.01
CA LYS A 106 42.24 -31.27 -5.64
C LYS A 106 42.49 -29.76 -5.83
N TYR A 107 41.40 -29.00 -5.90
CA TYR A 107 41.38 -27.57 -6.24
C TYR A 107 41.20 -26.72 -4.97
N LYS A 108 41.35 -25.40 -5.11
CA LYS A 108 41.25 -24.42 -4.02
C LYS A 108 39.81 -24.15 -3.64
N ASP A 109 39.57 -23.66 -2.43
CA ASP A 109 38.22 -23.36 -1.94
C ASP A 109 37.47 -22.36 -2.83
N ASN A 110 38.16 -21.44 -3.48
CA ASN A 110 37.61 -20.44 -4.40
C ASN A 110 37.61 -20.88 -5.89
N ASP A 111 38.02 -22.10 -6.22
CA ASP A 111 37.87 -22.63 -7.57
C ASP A 111 36.40 -23.00 -7.84
N ASP A 112 36.02 -23.04 -9.12
CA ASP A 112 34.64 -23.22 -9.54
C ASP A 112 34.16 -24.67 -9.39
N ASP A 113 33.14 -24.87 -8.56
CA ASP A 113 32.53 -26.19 -8.35
C ASP A 113 31.84 -26.70 -9.62
N GLN A 114 31.15 -25.82 -10.34
CA GLN A 114 30.43 -26.17 -11.56
C GLN A 114 31.36 -26.63 -12.69
N LEU A 115 32.49 -25.96 -12.89
CA LEU A 115 33.50 -26.33 -13.87
C LEU A 115 34.13 -27.69 -13.54
N PHE A 116 34.31 -28.01 -12.27
CA PHE A 116 34.79 -29.31 -11.82
C PHE A 116 33.84 -30.44 -12.25
N TYR A 117 32.56 -30.35 -11.90
CA TYR A 117 31.57 -31.36 -12.29
C TYR A 117 31.37 -31.42 -13.81
N THR A 118 31.43 -30.26 -14.50
CA THR A 118 31.34 -30.17 -15.95
C THR A 118 32.47 -30.93 -16.64
N ARG A 119 33.72 -30.75 -16.19
CA ARG A 119 34.88 -31.46 -16.75
C ARG A 119 34.75 -32.98 -16.61
N ILE A 120 34.27 -33.45 -15.46
CA ILE A 120 34.03 -34.89 -15.22
C ILE A 120 32.92 -35.41 -16.14
N TYR A 121 31.81 -34.68 -16.29
CA TYR A 121 30.69 -35.10 -17.14
C TYR A 121 31.04 -35.13 -18.64
N LEU A 122 31.93 -34.23 -19.08
CA LEU A 122 32.38 -34.14 -20.46
C LEU A 122 33.42 -35.21 -20.82
N ASP A 123 34.11 -35.77 -19.84
CA ASP A 123 34.93 -36.96 -20.04
C ASP A 123 34.03 -38.18 -20.25
N LYS A 124 34.05 -38.74 -21.46
CA LYS A 124 33.20 -39.88 -21.85
C LYS A 124 33.48 -41.12 -20.99
N ALA A 125 34.74 -41.37 -20.61
CA ALA A 125 35.10 -42.52 -19.80
C ALA A 125 34.56 -42.35 -18.37
N GLN A 126 34.73 -41.17 -17.78
CA GLN A 126 34.19 -40.86 -16.44
C GLN A 126 32.66 -40.87 -16.42
N ARG A 127 32.01 -40.26 -17.42
CA ARG A 127 30.54 -40.24 -17.54
C ARG A 127 29.96 -41.65 -17.63
N THR A 128 30.60 -42.53 -18.40
CA THR A 128 30.16 -43.93 -18.53
C THR A 128 30.43 -44.70 -17.24
N LYS A 129 31.61 -44.51 -16.63
CA LYS A 129 32.01 -45.17 -15.38
C LYS A 129 31.04 -44.90 -14.23
N TYR A 130 30.61 -43.65 -14.04
CA TYR A 130 29.68 -43.27 -12.96
C TYR A 130 28.22 -43.18 -13.41
N ASN A 131 27.91 -43.65 -14.63
CA ASN A 131 26.56 -43.59 -15.22
C ASN A 131 25.88 -42.21 -15.08
N MET A 132 26.61 -41.13 -15.36
CA MET A 132 26.10 -39.77 -15.14
C MET A 132 25.10 -39.39 -16.23
N THR A 133 23.98 -38.80 -15.81
CA THR A 133 22.94 -38.25 -16.70
C THR A 133 22.55 -36.84 -16.22
N LEU A 134 21.88 -36.08 -17.08
CA LEU A 134 21.32 -34.77 -16.73
C LEU A 134 19.79 -34.82 -16.80
N ASP A 135 19.14 -34.13 -15.89
CA ASP A 135 17.68 -33.98 -15.88
C ASP A 135 17.22 -32.96 -16.93
N HIS A 136 17.29 -33.36 -18.20
CA HIS A 136 17.05 -32.48 -19.34
C HIS A 136 15.64 -31.86 -19.37
N ARG A 137 14.65 -32.51 -18.75
CA ARG A 137 13.24 -32.08 -18.78
C ARG A 137 12.73 -31.58 -17.43
N SER A 138 13.63 -31.29 -16.50
CA SER A 138 13.29 -30.76 -15.17
C SER A 138 12.23 -31.60 -14.45
N ARG A 139 12.40 -32.93 -14.44
CA ARG A 139 11.52 -33.86 -13.71
C ARG A 139 11.76 -33.78 -12.20
N ILE A 140 13.01 -33.60 -11.80
CA ILE A 140 13.46 -33.52 -10.41
C ILE A 140 13.92 -32.10 -10.11
N PHE A 141 14.76 -31.53 -10.97
CA PHE A 141 15.43 -30.24 -10.75
C PHE A 141 14.92 -29.16 -11.71
N GLN A 142 14.31 -28.12 -11.14
CA GLN A 142 13.94 -26.90 -11.86
C GLN A 142 14.90 -25.77 -11.51
N ASN A 143 15.82 -25.48 -12.43
CA ASN A 143 16.60 -24.24 -12.41
C ASN A 143 15.75 -23.12 -13.01
N LEU A 144 15.62 -21.97 -12.35
CA LEU A 144 14.76 -20.87 -12.81
C LEU A 144 15.41 -19.99 -13.88
N ASN A 145 16.73 -19.76 -13.82
CA ASN A 145 17.39 -18.89 -14.77
C ASN A 145 17.27 -19.43 -16.22
N GLY A 146 16.84 -18.57 -17.15
CA GLY A 146 16.53 -18.97 -18.53
C GLY A 146 15.31 -19.90 -18.69
N ALA A 147 14.50 -20.10 -17.65
CA ALA A 147 13.30 -20.94 -17.67
C ALA A 147 12.15 -20.38 -16.82
N VAL A 148 12.19 -19.10 -16.43
CA VAL A 148 11.15 -18.46 -15.61
C VAL A 148 9.78 -18.58 -16.28
N ASP A 149 9.70 -18.31 -17.58
CA ASP A 149 8.46 -18.36 -18.36
C ASP A 149 7.90 -19.79 -18.53
N GLU A 150 8.71 -20.81 -18.22
CA GLU A 150 8.28 -22.20 -18.24
C GLU A 150 7.63 -22.62 -16.92
N VAL A 151 7.71 -21.82 -15.86
CA VAL A 151 7.31 -22.22 -14.50
C VAL A 151 6.06 -21.49 -14.05
N VAL A 152 5.04 -22.26 -13.68
CA VAL A 152 3.79 -21.73 -13.11
C VAL A 152 3.48 -22.37 -11.75
N LEU A 153 2.76 -21.65 -10.90
CA LEU A 153 2.21 -22.21 -9.66
C LEU A 153 1.03 -23.13 -9.98
N LYS A 154 1.10 -24.36 -9.50
CA LYS A 154 0.00 -25.33 -9.48
C LYS A 154 -0.55 -25.41 -8.07
N PHE A 155 -1.74 -24.85 -7.88
CA PHE A 155 -2.46 -24.92 -6.62
C PHE A 155 -3.18 -26.27 -6.49
N GLU A 156 -3.02 -26.89 -5.34
CA GLU A 156 -3.80 -28.02 -4.85
C GLU A 156 -4.50 -27.57 -3.55
N ARG A 157 -5.42 -28.37 -3.00
CA ARG A 157 -6.23 -27.96 -1.83
C ARG A 157 -5.38 -27.53 -0.63
N ALA A 158 -4.42 -28.36 -0.25
CA ALA A 158 -3.59 -28.17 0.95
C ALA A 158 -2.11 -27.90 0.65
N LYS A 159 -1.73 -27.71 -0.62
CA LYS A 159 -0.34 -27.43 -1.01
C LYS A 159 -0.24 -26.75 -2.37
N VAL A 160 0.90 -26.13 -2.63
CA VAL A 160 1.23 -25.50 -3.91
C VAL A 160 2.53 -26.10 -4.44
N ARG A 161 2.58 -26.36 -5.75
CA ARG A 161 3.78 -26.87 -6.43
C ARG A 161 4.16 -25.98 -7.60
N ALA A 162 5.40 -26.06 -8.05
CA ALA A 162 5.78 -25.55 -9.37
C ALA A 162 5.45 -26.59 -10.45
N ARG A 163 4.97 -26.13 -11.60
CA ARG A 163 4.82 -26.94 -12.83
C ARG A 163 5.66 -26.31 -13.92
N ASN A 164 6.50 -27.12 -14.58
CA ASN A 164 7.12 -26.74 -15.83
C ASN A 164 6.15 -27.03 -16.97
N VAL A 165 5.66 -25.99 -17.66
CA VAL A 165 4.68 -26.13 -18.75
C VAL A 165 5.32 -26.55 -20.08
N ALA A 166 6.62 -26.34 -20.26
CA ALA A 166 7.32 -26.71 -21.48
C ALA A 166 7.52 -28.23 -21.60
N TYR A 167 7.70 -28.93 -20.47
CA TYR A 167 7.91 -30.38 -20.44
C TYR A 167 6.81 -31.16 -19.72
N ASP A 168 5.78 -30.45 -19.25
CA ASP A 168 4.71 -30.97 -18.40
C ASP A 168 5.21 -31.78 -17.21
N THR A 169 6.12 -31.19 -16.42
CA THR A 169 6.69 -31.82 -15.23
C THR A 169 6.34 -31.08 -13.95
N LEU A 170 6.38 -31.80 -12.83
CA LEU A 170 6.23 -31.25 -11.49
C LEU A 170 7.54 -31.44 -10.74
N PRO A 171 8.50 -30.51 -10.86
CA PRO A 171 9.80 -30.60 -10.21
C PRO A 171 9.69 -30.77 -8.69
N VAL A 172 10.72 -31.37 -8.10
CA VAL A 172 10.85 -31.59 -6.65
C VAL A 172 11.68 -30.47 -6.04
N ILE A 173 12.78 -30.12 -6.70
CA ILE A 173 13.70 -29.06 -6.27
C ILE A 173 13.54 -27.85 -7.19
N ILE A 174 13.31 -26.68 -6.61
CA ILE A 174 13.29 -25.40 -7.31
C ILE A 174 14.55 -24.65 -6.89
N HIS A 175 15.43 -24.42 -7.85
CA HIS A 175 16.68 -23.70 -7.65
C HIS A 175 16.60 -22.34 -8.32
N GLY A 176 16.54 -21.28 -7.51
CA GLY A 176 16.48 -19.90 -7.97
C GLY A 176 17.82 -19.34 -8.41
N ASN A 177 18.58 -20.08 -9.20
CA ASN A 177 19.94 -19.76 -9.61
C ASN A 177 20.17 -18.37 -10.25
N GLY A 178 21.35 -17.79 -10.03
CA GLY A 178 21.76 -16.52 -10.67
C GLY A 178 20.79 -15.37 -10.38
N PRO A 179 20.34 -14.58 -11.38
CA PRO A 179 19.51 -13.40 -11.13
C PRO A 179 18.04 -13.72 -10.83
N THR A 180 17.70 -14.94 -10.40
CA THR A 180 16.31 -15.39 -10.20
C THR A 180 15.89 -15.54 -8.73
N LYS A 181 16.61 -14.88 -7.81
CA LYS A 181 16.32 -14.90 -6.37
C LYS A 181 14.95 -14.34 -6.04
N LEU A 182 14.57 -13.24 -6.69
CA LEU A 182 13.27 -12.62 -6.47
C LEU A 182 12.12 -13.52 -6.95
N GLN A 183 12.32 -14.23 -8.06
CA GLN A 183 11.36 -15.21 -8.56
C GLN A 183 11.25 -16.40 -7.60
N LEU A 184 12.36 -16.87 -7.03
CA LEU A 184 12.32 -17.90 -5.99
C LEU A 184 11.61 -17.42 -4.72
N ASN A 185 11.86 -16.18 -4.28
CA ASN A 185 11.16 -15.57 -3.15
C ASN A 185 9.65 -15.53 -3.40
N TYR A 186 9.24 -15.14 -4.61
CA TYR A 186 7.84 -15.17 -5.02
C TYR A 186 7.24 -16.59 -4.93
N LEU A 187 7.93 -17.61 -5.47
CA LEU A 187 7.46 -19.00 -5.38
C LEU A 187 7.44 -19.51 -3.92
N GLY A 188 8.41 -19.11 -3.11
CA GLY A 188 8.54 -19.47 -1.69
C GLY A 188 7.44 -18.93 -0.79
N ASN A 189 6.75 -17.86 -1.22
CA ASN A 189 5.54 -17.37 -0.54
C ASN A 189 4.37 -18.36 -0.62
N TYR A 190 4.44 -19.37 -1.48
CA TYR A 190 3.39 -20.37 -1.68
C TYR A 190 3.90 -21.80 -1.45
N VAL A 191 4.99 -22.18 -2.12
CA VAL A 191 5.47 -23.56 -2.19
C VAL A 191 6.27 -23.95 -0.92
N PRO A 192 6.02 -25.13 -0.31
CA PRO A 192 4.95 -26.07 -0.63
C PRO A 192 3.62 -25.73 0.06
N ALA A 193 3.66 -25.02 1.19
CA ALA A 193 2.48 -24.73 2.00
C ALA A 193 2.60 -23.42 2.78
N SER A 194 3.44 -22.47 2.30
CA SER A 194 3.59 -21.16 2.94
C SER A 194 2.29 -20.35 2.87
N TRP A 195 1.57 -20.47 1.75
CA TRP A 195 0.20 -20.00 1.61
C TRP A 195 -0.62 -21.01 0.79
N THR A 196 -1.82 -21.34 1.26
CA THR A 196 -2.74 -22.28 0.61
C THR A 196 -4.16 -21.72 0.59
N TYR A 197 -5.01 -22.25 -0.29
CA TYR A 197 -6.41 -21.79 -0.40
C TYR A 197 -7.22 -22.09 0.87
N GLU A 198 -7.04 -23.28 1.46
CA GLU A 198 -7.80 -23.70 2.66
C GLU A 198 -7.20 -23.16 3.96
N GLY A 199 -5.87 -23.17 4.08
CA GLY A 199 -5.17 -22.81 5.32
C GLY A 199 -4.71 -21.36 5.42
N GLY A 200 -4.88 -20.56 4.36
CA GLY A 200 -4.27 -19.24 4.29
C GLY A 200 -2.75 -19.31 4.45
N CYS A 201 -2.16 -18.37 5.17
CA CYS A 201 -0.71 -18.32 5.39
C CYS A 201 -0.29 -19.23 6.54
N GLY A 202 0.55 -20.23 6.25
CA GLY A 202 0.99 -21.24 7.22
C GLY A 202 2.10 -20.80 8.19
N GLY A 203 2.67 -19.61 7.99
CA GLY A 203 3.76 -19.08 8.83
C GLY A 203 3.73 -17.56 9.00
N CYS A 204 2.56 -16.93 8.84
CA CYS A 204 2.43 -15.48 9.04
C CYS A 204 2.43 -15.08 10.53
N ASP A 205 2.11 -16.05 11.37
CA ASP A 205 2.16 -15.95 12.83
C ASP A 205 3.48 -16.52 13.39
N ASP A 206 4.37 -17.02 12.53
CA ASP A 206 5.72 -17.40 12.94
C ASP A 206 6.43 -16.13 13.44
N ASP A 207 7.14 -16.26 14.56
CA ASP A 207 7.87 -15.15 15.21
C ASP A 207 6.96 -14.05 15.80
N LEU A 208 5.68 -14.33 16.04
CA LEU A 208 4.86 -13.50 16.93
C LEU A 208 5.40 -13.55 18.35
N LEU A 209 6.00 -12.45 18.79
CA LEU A 209 6.45 -12.30 20.17
C LEU A 209 5.31 -11.71 21.01
N LEU A 210 4.85 -12.51 21.98
CA LEU A 210 4.06 -12.02 23.10
C LEU A 210 5.03 -11.38 24.08
N LEU A 211 5.03 -10.05 24.13
CA LEU A 211 5.92 -9.29 24.99
C LEU A 211 5.17 -8.86 26.26
N ASP A 212 5.59 -9.39 27.40
CA ASP A 212 5.10 -8.96 28.73
C ASP A 212 5.59 -7.54 29.05
N ASP A 213 6.82 -7.21 28.64
CA ASP A 213 7.40 -5.87 28.69
C ASP A 213 7.59 -5.31 27.28
N LEU A 214 6.97 -4.16 27.02
CA LEU A 214 7.09 -3.50 25.71
C LEU A 214 8.50 -2.93 25.51
N PRO A 215 9.17 -3.24 24.38
CA PRO A 215 10.53 -2.80 24.11
C PRO A 215 10.63 -1.29 23.91
N LEU A 216 11.84 -0.76 23.84
CA LEU A 216 12.03 0.60 23.36
C LEU A 216 11.86 0.61 21.82
N VAL A 217 11.07 1.53 21.28
CA VAL A 217 10.84 1.64 19.82
C VAL A 217 11.26 3.00 19.30
N TYR A 218 12.03 2.99 18.21
CA TYR A 218 12.41 4.19 17.48
C TYR A 218 11.41 4.44 16.35
N VAL A 219 10.72 5.58 16.43
CA VAL A 219 9.74 6.02 15.43
C VAL A 219 10.32 7.20 14.67
N ALA A 220 10.63 6.98 13.40
CA ALA A 220 11.19 8.01 12.52
C ALA A 220 10.16 8.46 11.48
N VAL A 221 9.88 9.76 11.46
CA VAL A 221 8.94 10.45 10.56
C VAL A 221 9.72 11.29 9.57
N PHE A 222 9.42 11.14 8.28
CA PHE A 222 10.09 11.87 7.19
C PHE A 222 9.08 12.67 6.37
N ILE A 223 9.13 14.00 6.48
CA ILE A 223 8.31 14.96 5.74
C ILE A 223 9.16 15.54 4.61
N LEU A 224 9.18 14.85 3.47
CA LEU A 224 10.12 15.15 2.38
C LEU A 224 9.50 15.99 1.25
N LYS A 225 8.16 16.08 1.23
CA LYS A 225 7.38 16.80 0.22
C LYS A 225 6.13 17.37 0.90
N PRO A 226 5.54 18.47 0.38
CA PRO A 226 4.26 18.97 0.87
C PRO A 226 3.23 17.85 0.90
N THR A 227 2.76 17.52 2.10
CA THR A 227 1.87 16.39 2.39
C THR A 227 0.60 16.94 3.06
N PRO A 228 -0.58 16.73 2.46
CA PRO A 228 -1.85 17.06 3.10
C PRO A 228 -2.04 16.32 4.44
N PHE A 229 -2.83 16.93 5.34
CA PHE A 229 -3.20 16.38 6.66
C PHE A 229 -2.01 16.07 7.59
N ILE A 230 -0.97 16.91 7.54
CA ILE A 230 0.22 16.67 8.35
C ILE A 230 -0.05 16.89 9.84
N GLU A 231 -0.94 17.81 10.20
CA GLU A 231 -1.29 18.11 11.59
C GLU A 231 -1.99 16.89 12.21
N GLU A 232 -2.97 16.34 11.50
CA GLU A 232 -3.70 15.14 11.90
C GLU A 232 -2.80 13.89 11.93
N PHE A 233 -1.80 13.82 11.05
CA PHE A 233 -0.80 12.75 11.09
C PHE A 233 0.07 12.86 12.34
N LEU A 234 0.55 14.05 12.66
CA LEU A 234 1.40 14.30 13.83
C LEU A 234 0.61 14.05 15.12
N ASP A 235 -0.62 14.54 15.22
CA ASP A 235 -1.49 14.29 16.37
C ASP A 235 -1.79 12.81 16.57
N ARG A 236 -1.89 12.01 15.50
CA ARG A 236 -2.03 10.54 15.59
C ARG A 236 -0.82 9.85 16.24
N LEU A 237 0.37 10.45 16.24
CA LEU A 237 1.52 9.88 16.97
C LEU A 237 1.25 9.82 18.48
N THR A 238 0.42 10.71 19.00
CA THR A 238 0.07 10.78 20.42
C THR A 238 -0.94 9.71 20.85
N SER A 239 -1.70 9.15 19.90
CA SER A 239 -2.75 8.15 20.13
C SER A 239 -2.36 6.76 19.63
N MET A 240 -1.07 6.53 19.36
CA MET A 240 -0.56 5.18 19.10
C MET A 240 -0.83 4.30 20.31
N ASN A 241 -1.30 3.07 20.07
CA ASN A 241 -1.46 2.07 21.12
C ASN A 241 -0.08 1.49 21.52
N TYR A 242 0.76 2.34 22.11
CA TYR A 242 2.09 2.05 22.61
C TYR A 242 2.49 3.12 23.64
N PRO A 243 3.10 2.76 24.78
CA PRO A 243 3.48 3.74 25.78
C PRO A 243 4.45 4.79 25.22
N ALA A 244 4.09 6.07 25.32
CA ALA A 244 4.92 7.17 24.82
C ALA A 244 6.32 7.19 25.46
N SER A 245 6.45 6.77 26.73
CA SER A 245 7.73 6.63 27.44
C SER A 245 8.69 5.60 26.80
N ARG A 246 8.14 4.64 26.05
CA ARG A 246 8.87 3.60 25.31
C ARG A 246 9.04 3.96 23.83
N ILE A 247 8.72 5.19 23.42
CA ILE A 247 8.94 5.69 22.07
C ILE A 247 10.10 6.70 22.08
N ARG A 248 11.02 6.55 21.14
CA ARG A 248 12.00 7.56 20.76
C ARG A 248 11.61 8.12 19.41
N LEU A 249 11.22 9.39 19.40
CA LEU A 249 10.65 10.04 18.22
C LEU A 249 11.73 10.83 17.48
N PHE A 250 11.83 10.61 16.18
CA PHE A 250 12.66 11.38 15.27
C PHE A 250 11.79 11.97 14.16
N ILE A 251 11.81 13.29 13.97
CA ILE A 251 11.07 13.97 12.90
C ILE A 251 12.05 14.73 12.03
N HIS A 252 12.18 14.32 10.77
CA HIS A 252 12.88 15.08 9.75
C HIS A 252 11.88 15.76 8.82
N ASN A 253 11.89 17.08 8.82
CA ASN A 253 11.12 17.92 7.91
C ASN A 253 12.05 18.61 6.91
N ASN A 254 11.86 18.34 5.62
CA ASN A 254 12.59 19.01 4.54
C ASN A 254 11.67 19.96 3.74
N VAL A 255 10.58 20.41 4.34
CA VAL A 255 9.54 21.22 3.70
C VAL A 255 9.23 22.44 4.57
N VAL A 256 9.65 23.62 4.11
CA VAL A 256 9.44 24.90 4.80
C VAL A 256 7.97 25.16 5.14
N TYR A 257 7.06 24.81 4.22
CA TYR A 257 5.61 24.91 4.46
C TYR A 257 5.14 24.14 5.72
N HIS A 258 5.82 23.06 6.10
CA HIS A 258 5.44 22.23 7.23
C HIS A 258 6.10 22.59 8.56
N GLU A 259 7.03 23.56 8.60
CA GLU A 259 7.68 24.01 9.85
C GLU A 259 6.64 24.39 10.91
N ARG A 260 5.67 25.25 10.55
CA ARG A 260 4.59 25.68 11.45
C ARG A 260 3.77 24.53 12.04
N HIS A 261 3.59 23.45 11.28
CA HIS A 261 2.81 22.29 11.73
C HIS A 261 3.63 21.44 12.70
N VAL A 262 4.92 21.25 12.41
CA VAL A 262 5.86 20.53 13.30
C VAL A 262 6.06 21.30 14.60
N ASP A 263 6.22 22.62 14.54
CA ASP A 263 6.36 23.49 15.71
C ASP A 263 5.10 23.45 16.59
N SER A 264 3.92 23.55 15.97
CA SER A 264 2.63 23.44 16.67
C SER A 264 2.52 22.11 17.42
N PHE A 265 2.83 20.99 16.74
CA PHE A 265 2.87 19.67 17.37
C PHE A 265 3.88 19.60 18.52
N TRP A 266 5.09 20.12 18.32
CA TRP A 266 6.15 20.08 19.33
C TRP A 266 5.75 20.86 20.59
N GLN A 267 5.21 22.07 20.45
CA GLN A 267 4.78 22.86 21.60
C GLN A 267 3.64 22.20 22.38
N LYS A 268 2.70 21.55 21.68
CA LYS A 268 1.58 20.83 22.31
C LYS A 268 2.03 19.53 23.00
N HIS A 269 2.99 18.79 22.43
CA HIS A 269 3.24 17.39 22.80
C HIS A 269 4.66 17.05 23.26
N LYS A 270 5.58 18.02 23.40
CA LYS A 270 6.95 17.79 23.88
C LYS A 270 7.06 17.00 25.19
N ALA A 271 6.09 17.15 26.09
CA ALA A 271 6.06 16.43 27.36
C ALA A 271 5.85 14.91 27.18
N LEU A 272 5.20 14.49 26.09
CA LEU A 272 5.00 13.07 25.77
C LEU A 272 6.25 12.43 25.16
N PHE A 273 7.09 13.22 24.51
CA PHE A 273 8.31 12.77 23.82
C PHE A 273 9.53 13.61 24.24
N PRO A 274 10.01 13.46 25.48
CA PRO A 274 11.04 14.32 26.04
C PRO A 274 12.39 14.20 25.32
N GLU A 275 12.68 13.05 24.72
CA GLU A 275 13.91 12.77 23.95
C GLU A 275 13.68 12.85 22.43
N ALA A 276 12.65 13.57 21.98
CA ALA A 276 12.41 13.69 20.54
C ALA A 276 13.50 14.52 19.85
N VAL A 277 13.92 14.07 18.67
CA VAL A 277 14.83 14.80 17.80
C VAL A 277 14.04 15.36 16.62
N LEU A 278 14.10 16.68 16.42
CA LEU A 278 13.47 17.36 15.30
C LEU A 278 14.55 18.01 14.45
N ILE A 279 14.55 17.69 13.15
CA ILE A 279 15.45 18.27 12.15
C ILE A 279 14.59 19.01 11.15
N GLY A 280 14.76 20.32 11.05
CA GLY A 280 14.03 21.17 10.12
C GLY A 280 14.72 21.32 8.77
N PRO A 281 14.08 22.07 7.84
CA PRO A 281 14.57 22.26 6.48
C PRO A 281 15.87 23.08 6.41
N GLU A 282 16.16 23.87 7.45
CA GLU A 282 17.36 24.70 7.60
C GLU A 282 18.67 23.90 7.55
N GLU A 283 18.64 22.66 8.02
CA GLU A 283 19.81 21.76 8.02
C GLU A 283 20.14 21.23 6.62
N ASN A 284 19.24 21.43 5.63
CA ASN A 284 19.38 21.01 4.24
C ASN A 284 19.87 19.56 4.10
N LEU A 285 19.33 18.68 4.95
CA LEU A 285 19.81 17.31 5.09
C LEU A 285 19.23 16.40 3.99
N PRO A 286 20.06 15.73 3.17
CA PRO A 286 19.58 14.79 2.17
C PRO A 286 18.80 13.61 2.80
N GLU A 287 17.75 13.13 2.12
CA GLU A 287 16.88 12.05 2.63
C GLU A 287 17.68 10.82 3.11
N ALA A 288 18.70 10.40 2.35
CA ALA A 288 19.52 9.24 2.71
C ALA A 288 20.27 9.46 4.02
N GLN A 289 20.83 10.66 4.24
CA GLN A 289 21.54 10.99 5.47
C GLN A 289 20.59 11.07 6.66
N ALA A 290 19.42 11.71 6.48
CA ALA A 290 18.38 11.75 7.51
C ALA A 290 17.89 10.36 7.92
N ARG A 291 17.74 9.44 6.96
CA ARG A 291 17.36 8.04 7.24
C ARG A 291 18.43 7.29 8.02
N THR A 292 19.70 7.50 7.69
CA THR A 292 20.82 6.92 8.44
C THR A 292 20.88 7.48 9.85
N MET A 293 20.74 8.79 10.03
CA MET A 293 20.74 9.44 11.34
C MET A 293 19.59 8.99 12.25
N ALA A 294 18.44 8.64 11.67
CA ALA A 294 17.30 8.16 12.42
C ALA A 294 17.50 6.75 13.01
N VAL A 295 18.54 6.04 12.59
CA VAL A 295 18.92 4.72 13.13
C VAL A 295 20.07 4.92 14.13
N PRO A 296 19.91 4.59 15.42
CA PRO A 296 20.96 4.73 16.42
C PRO A 296 22.23 3.96 16.08
N GLU A 297 23.40 4.48 16.48
CA GLU A 297 24.64 3.70 16.46
C GLU A 297 24.51 2.48 17.39
N GLY A 298 24.81 1.27 16.88
CA GLY A 298 24.68 0.01 17.63
C GLY A 298 23.38 -0.78 17.38
N PHE A 299 22.45 -0.29 16.56
CA PHE A 299 21.21 -1.01 16.23
C PHE A 299 21.46 -2.37 15.53
N TYR A 300 22.59 -2.49 14.84
CA TYR A 300 22.98 -3.74 14.16
C TYR A 300 23.64 -4.77 15.10
N SER A 301 23.89 -4.43 16.38
CA SER A 301 24.60 -5.30 17.33
C SER A 301 23.75 -5.84 18.47
N ARG A 302 22.48 -5.43 18.63
CA ARG A 302 21.58 -5.92 19.68
C ARG A 302 20.30 -6.53 19.10
N SER A 303 19.99 -7.76 19.49
CA SER A 303 18.86 -8.57 19.00
C SER A 303 17.48 -8.13 19.50
N GLU A 304 17.39 -7.04 20.27
CA GLU A 304 16.17 -6.64 21.02
C GLU A 304 15.57 -5.30 20.56
N ASP A 305 16.21 -4.60 19.62
CA ASP A 305 15.79 -3.26 19.19
C ASP A 305 14.92 -3.28 17.91
N TYR A 306 13.77 -2.59 17.93
CA TYR A 306 12.82 -2.51 16.80
C TYR A 306 12.77 -1.09 16.20
N SER A 307 13.01 -0.98 14.90
CA SER A 307 12.94 0.30 14.17
C SER A 307 11.73 0.33 13.24
N ARG A 308 11.03 1.48 13.21
CA ARG A 308 9.91 1.70 12.32
C ARG A 308 10.04 3.04 11.60
N SER A 309 10.19 3.00 10.28
CA SER A 309 10.11 4.18 9.42
C SER A 309 8.67 4.40 8.96
N CYS A 310 8.10 5.55 9.29
CA CYS A 310 6.77 5.95 8.86
C CYS A 310 6.87 7.05 7.80
N ARG A 311 6.22 6.86 6.65
CA ARG A 311 5.98 7.94 5.68
C ARG A 311 4.54 8.48 5.88
N PRO A 312 4.32 9.79 5.88
CA PRO A 312 3.00 10.40 6.05
C PRO A 312 1.93 9.95 5.05
N ARG A 313 2.32 9.40 3.88
CA ARG A 313 1.36 8.82 2.91
C ARG A 313 0.72 7.50 3.34
N GLY A 314 1.27 6.81 4.33
CA GLY A 314 0.76 5.53 4.82
C GLY A 314 -0.39 5.74 5.81
N ARG A 315 -1.64 5.67 5.34
CA ARG A 315 -2.83 5.71 6.20
C ARG A 315 -2.94 4.37 6.93
N LYS A 316 -2.67 4.33 8.23
CA LYS A 316 -2.93 3.15 9.08
C LYS A 316 -4.16 3.40 9.94
N SER A 317 -5.16 2.53 9.81
CA SER A 317 -6.33 2.48 10.68
C SER A 317 -5.91 2.05 12.09
N THR A 318 -6.56 2.60 13.12
CA THR A 318 -6.40 2.19 14.52
C THR A 318 -6.67 0.69 14.74
N THR A 319 -7.32 0.01 13.80
CA THR A 319 -7.59 -1.44 13.82
C THR A 319 -6.36 -2.35 13.64
N HIS A 320 -5.15 -1.80 13.40
CA HIS A 320 -3.91 -2.59 13.60
C HIS A 320 -3.59 -2.86 15.07
N TYR A 321 -4.37 -2.29 15.99
CA TYR A 321 -4.29 -2.53 17.43
C TYR A 321 -5.71 -2.80 17.95
N SER A 322 -6.27 -3.95 17.59
CA SER A 322 -7.58 -4.39 18.10
C SER A 322 -7.45 -4.81 19.58
N PRO A 323 -8.42 -4.51 20.47
CA PRO A 323 -8.35 -4.83 21.90
C PRO A 323 -8.35 -6.33 22.22
N THR A 324 -8.52 -7.19 21.21
CA THR A 324 -8.67 -8.64 21.34
C THR A 324 -7.43 -9.42 20.88
N LYS A 325 -6.35 -8.74 20.45
CA LYS A 325 -5.11 -9.41 20.05
C LYS A 325 -3.89 -8.75 20.72
N PRO A 326 -2.99 -9.54 21.34
CA PRO A 326 -1.79 -9.02 21.97
C PRO A 326 -0.84 -8.37 20.95
N TYR A 327 -0.04 -7.41 21.43
CA TYR A 327 0.85 -6.58 20.64
C TYR A 327 1.78 -7.42 19.75
N THR A 328 1.72 -7.17 18.44
CA THR A 328 2.49 -7.90 17.43
C THR A 328 3.66 -7.04 16.93
N LEU A 329 4.90 -7.50 17.13
CA LEU A 329 6.12 -6.89 16.58
C LEU A 329 6.87 -7.95 15.76
N TYR A 330 7.47 -7.54 14.63
CA TYR A 330 8.22 -8.41 13.72
C TYR A 330 9.73 -8.20 13.90
N HIS A 331 10.51 -9.28 13.98
CA HIS A 331 11.97 -9.26 14.21
C HIS A 331 12.76 -8.65 13.02
N PRO A 332 13.81 -7.84 13.25
CA PRO A 332 14.59 -7.20 12.18
C PRO A 332 15.55 -8.09 11.35
N HIS A 333 15.65 -9.41 11.55
CA HIS A 333 16.72 -10.22 10.94
C HIS A 333 16.30 -11.13 9.77
N THR A 334 15.11 -10.94 9.22
CA THR A 334 14.63 -11.68 8.05
C THR A 334 14.13 -10.73 6.97
N LEU A 335 15.06 -10.09 6.23
CA LEU A 335 14.72 -9.36 5.02
C LEU A 335 14.56 -10.32 3.83
N PRO A 336 13.32 -10.53 3.37
CA PRO A 336 13.03 -10.39 1.97
C PRO A 336 11.87 -9.41 1.78
N LEU A 337 12.14 -8.12 1.96
CA LEU A 337 11.20 -7.05 1.60
C LEU A 337 11.83 -6.16 0.53
N HIS A 338 11.55 -6.49 -0.73
CA HIS A 338 11.68 -5.56 -1.85
C HIS A 338 10.32 -5.49 -2.57
N THR A 339 9.43 -4.65 -2.06
CA THR A 339 8.26 -4.19 -2.82
C THR A 339 8.60 -2.82 -3.40
N ASN A 340 8.98 -2.80 -4.67
CA ASN A 340 8.96 -1.59 -5.48
C ASN A 340 7.50 -1.26 -5.80
N THR A 341 6.90 -0.38 -5.02
CA THR A 341 5.67 0.31 -5.41
C THR A 341 5.88 1.81 -5.28
N ASP A 342 6.77 2.35 -6.12
CA ASP A 342 6.70 3.74 -6.49
C ASP A 342 5.55 3.89 -7.49
N SER A 343 4.40 4.35 -7.00
CA SER A 343 3.39 4.98 -7.84
C SER A 343 3.53 6.50 -7.73
N PRO A 344 4.06 7.18 -8.77
CA PRO A 344 3.98 8.61 -8.88
C PRO A 344 2.55 9.00 -9.30
N ASN A 345 2.05 10.13 -8.80
CA ASN A 345 0.76 10.77 -9.14
C ASN A 345 -0.47 10.38 -8.31
N HIS A 346 -0.43 10.68 -7.00
CA HIS A 346 -1.66 11.02 -6.25
C HIS A 346 -1.44 12.31 -5.45
N LEU A 347 -1.30 13.43 -6.17
CA LEU A 347 -1.56 14.76 -5.60
C LEU A 347 -3.09 14.96 -5.66
N PHE A 348 -3.68 15.24 -4.50
CA PHE A 348 -5.12 15.44 -4.26
C PHE A 348 -6.03 14.21 -4.43
N ARG A 349 -6.18 13.45 -3.34
CA ARG A 349 -7.44 12.75 -3.05
C ARG A 349 -8.01 13.32 -1.76
N PRO A 350 -9.20 13.94 -1.77
CA PRO A 350 -9.91 14.22 -0.54
C PRO A 350 -10.22 12.90 0.17
N GLY A 351 -9.98 12.84 1.48
CA GLY A 351 -10.23 11.64 2.29
C GLY A 351 -11.65 11.60 2.83
N LEU A 352 -12.11 10.43 3.32
CA LEU A 352 -13.37 10.31 4.07
C LEU A 352 -13.48 11.32 5.23
N ASP A 353 -12.35 11.76 5.79
CA ASP A 353 -12.27 12.65 6.95
C ASP A 353 -12.80 14.06 6.67
N TRP A 354 -13.10 14.40 5.41
CA TRP A 354 -13.65 15.69 5.00
C TRP A 354 -15.14 15.81 5.31
N PHE A 355 -15.83 14.68 5.24
CA PHE A 355 -17.26 14.62 5.42
C PHE A 355 -17.59 14.45 6.90
N SER A 356 -18.75 14.95 7.30
CA SER A 356 -19.24 14.70 8.65
C SER A 356 -19.37 13.18 8.88
N PRO A 357 -18.94 12.63 10.02
CA PRO A 357 -19.18 11.22 10.37
C PRO A 357 -20.67 10.83 10.27
N GLY A 358 -21.58 11.80 10.52
CA GLY A 358 -23.02 11.60 10.38
C GLY A 358 -23.50 11.40 8.94
N LEU A 359 -22.70 11.73 7.92
CA LEU A 359 -23.04 11.49 6.53
C LEU A 359 -23.15 10.00 6.20
N VAL A 360 -22.27 9.17 6.79
CA VAL A 360 -22.32 7.71 6.60
C VAL A 360 -23.62 7.15 7.18
N LEU A 361 -24.13 7.75 8.25
CA LEU A 361 -25.41 7.39 8.85
C LEU A 361 -26.60 7.74 7.94
N VAL A 362 -26.52 8.84 7.18
CA VAL A 362 -27.56 9.22 6.19
C VAL A 362 -27.63 8.21 5.04
N LEU A 363 -26.50 7.64 4.63
CA LEU A 363 -26.45 6.62 3.57
C LEU A 363 -26.80 5.20 4.06
N THR A 364 -26.98 5.00 5.37
CA THR A 364 -27.19 3.67 5.97
C THR A 364 -28.40 3.58 6.91
N ALA A 365 -29.05 4.70 7.23
CA ALA A 365 -30.24 4.76 8.07
C ALA A 365 -31.26 5.78 7.50
N PRO A 366 -32.57 5.51 7.60
CA PRO A 366 -33.63 6.27 6.92
C PRO A 366 -33.98 7.63 7.56
N LEU A 367 -33.07 8.23 8.34
CA LEU A 367 -33.38 9.39 9.20
C LEU A 367 -32.60 10.63 8.76
N SER A 368 -32.95 11.17 7.59
CA SER A 368 -32.68 12.57 7.27
C SER A 368 -33.91 13.40 7.67
N PRO A 369 -33.81 14.32 8.66
CA PRO A 369 -34.90 15.21 8.99
C PRO A 369 -35.43 15.95 7.76
N GLN A 370 -36.76 15.96 7.61
CA GLN A 370 -37.44 16.68 6.53
C GLN A 370 -38.15 17.91 7.13
N PRO A 371 -37.44 19.05 7.35
CA PRO A 371 -38.02 20.22 8.01
C PRO A 371 -39.21 20.83 7.28
N CYS A 372 -39.26 20.71 5.94
CA CYS A 372 -40.40 21.09 5.11
C CYS A 372 -40.68 19.97 4.10
N GLN A 373 -41.90 19.88 3.58
CA GLN A 373 -42.26 18.90 2.55
C GLN A 373 -41.24 18.95 1.38
N ASP A 374 -40.64 17.79 1.08
CA ASP A 374 -39.59 17.62 0.05
C ASP A 374 -38.35 18.51 0.23
N VAL A 375 -38.08 18.95 1.46
CA VAL A 375 -36.84 19.63 1.86
C VAL A 375 -36.13 18.76 2.89
N TYR A 376 -35.03 18.14 2.49
CA TYR A 376 -34.26 17.21 3.33
C TYR A 376 -33.07 17.90 3.95
N TRP A 377 -32.77 17.59 5.21
CA TRP A 377 -31.72 18.26 5.99
C TRP A 377 -30.75 17.24 6.56
N PHE A 378 -29.47 17.35 6.20
CA PHE A 378 -28.46 16.34 6.53
C PHE A 378 -27.06 16.97 6.74
N PRO A 379 -26.19 16.31 7.52
CA PRO A 379 -24.81 16.76 7.69
C PRO A 379 -24.00 16.59 6.40
N ALA A 380 -23.24 17.62 6.02
CA ALA A 380 -22.41 17.63 4.81
C ALA A 380 -20.92 17.49 5.14
N PHE A 381 -20.39 18.45 5.89
CA PHE A 381 -18.97 18.58 6.22
C PHE A 381 -18.77 18.61 7.72
N SER A 382 -17.59 18.18 8.18
CA SER A 382 -17.20 18.39 9.57
C SER A 382 -16.94 19.89 9.82
N GLU A 383 -17.22 20.36 11.05
CA GLU A 383 -17.07 21.77 11.40
C GLU A 383 -15.63 22.31 11.24
N GLU A 384 -14.64 21.42 11.37
CA GLU A 384 -13.21 21.69 11.22
C GLU A 384 -12.83 21.97 9.76
N ASN A 385 -13.50 21.32 8.80
CA ASN A 385 -13.27 21.52 7.38
C ASN A 385 -13.99 22.75 6.80
N VAL A 386 -14.89 23.35 7.57
CA VAL A 386 -15.60 24.59 7.23
C VAL A 386 -14.89 25.76 7.92
N ARG A 387 -14.11 26.58 7.18
CA ARG A 387 -13.32 27.68 7.77
C ARG A 387 -14.18 28.85 8.24
N ARG A 388 -13.76 29.49 9.34
CA ARG A 388 -14.32 30.77 9.82
C ARG A 388 -14.00 31.90 8.82
N PRO A 389 -14.94 32.82 8.52
CA PRO A 389 -14.66 33.95 7.64
C PRO A 389 -13.82 35.01 8.38
N GLY A 390 -12.61 35.26 7.90
CA GLY A 390 -11.72 36.30 8.43
C GLY A 390 -10.77 36.75 7.31
N GLY A 391 -11.24 37.68 6.49
CA GLY A 391 -10.69 38.01 5.17
C GLY A 391 -11.71 37.67 4.08
N ASP A 392 -11.76 38.42 2.98
CA ASP A 392 -12.87 38.48 2.01
C ASP A 392 -13.32 37.17 1.32
N ASP A 393 -12.79 36.01 1.70
CA ASP A 393 -13.11 34.71 1.14
C ASP A 393 -13.52 33.68 2.22
N GLY A 394 -14.83 33.45 2.38
CA GLY A 394 -15.34 32.27 3.11
C GLY A 394 -15.30 31.01 2.23
N GLY A 395 -14.87 29.86 2.76
CA GLY A 395 -14.72 28.62 1.98
C GLY A 395 -14.44 27.34 2.79
N ILE A 396 -14.29 26.22 2.09
CA ILE A 396 -13.95 24.88 2.63
C ILE A 396 -12.42 24.71 2.61
N ASN A 397 -11.82 24.04 3.60
CA ASN A 397 -10.38 23.78 3.65
C ASN A 397 -9.86 23.21 2.31
N GLY A 398 -8.83 23.83 1.72
CA GLY A 398 -8.27 23.42 0.42
C GLY A 398 -8.85 24.11 -0.82
N THR A 399 -9.83 25.01 -0.68
CA THR A 399 -10.25 25.93 -1.74
C THR A 399 -9.63 27.31 -1.51
N SER A 400 -8.49 27.59 -2.14
CA SER A 400 -7.95 28.96 -2.21
C SER A 400 -8.96 29.87 -2.93
N ALA A 401 -8.96 31.17 -2.63
CA ALA A 401 -9.65 32.19 -3.40
C ALA A 401 -9.43 31.97 -4.91
N GLY A 402 -10.51 31.71 -5.66
CA GLY A 402 -10.47 31.30 -7.08
C GLY A 402 -10.57 29.79 -7.36
N GLY A 403 -10.67 28.95 -6.33
CA GLY A 403 -10.61 27.48 -6.42
C GLY A 403 -11.91 26.73 -6.79
N TYR A 404 -12.98 27.44 -7.16
CA TYR A 404 -14.20 26.79 -7.68
C TYR A 404 -14.00 26.10 -9.05
N GLU A 405 -12.83 26.29 -9.67
CA GLU A 405 -12.45 25.66 -10.95
C GLU A 405 -11.68 24.34 -10.82
N ASN A 406 -11.46 23.80 -9.61
CA ASN A 406 -10.81 22.50 -9.49
C ASN A 406 -11.78 21.37 -9.89
N LYS A 407 -11.82 21.06 -11.19
CA LYS A 407 -12.72 20.07 -11.81
C LYS A 407 -12.69 18.71 -11.11
N GLU A 408 -11.57 18.32 -10.53
CA GLU A 408 -11.41 17.05 -9.81
C GLU A 408 -12.09 17.04 -8.43
N TRP A 409 -12.06 18.17 -7.69
CA TRP A 409 -12.78 18.30 -6.42
C TRP A 409 -14.30 18.26 -6.62
N LEU A 410 -14.80 18.99 -7.62
CA LEU A 410 -16.20 18.97 -7.99
C LEU A 410 -16.63 17.57 -8.43
N LYS A 411 -15.85 16.87 -9.26
CA LYS A 411 -16.15 15.48 -9.65
C LYS A 411 -16.21 14.54 -8.45
N PHE A 412 -15.29 14.68 -7.50
CA PHE A 412 -15.23 13.87 -6.29
C PHE A 412 -16.47 14.08 -5.40
N LEU A 413 -16.80 15.34 -5.11
CA LEU A 413 -17.95 15.71 -4.29
C LEU A 413 -19.28 15.30 -4.96
N LYS A 414 -19.36 15.45 -6.28
CA LYS A 414 -20.52 14.99 -7.07
C LYS A 414 -20.72 13.48 -6.95
N ARG A 415 -19.64 12.70 -7.10
CA ARG A 415 -19.72 11.23 -7.16
C ARG A 415 -19.88 10.55 -5.81
N LEU A 416 -19.24 11.05 -4.75
CA LEU A 416 -19.22 10.39 -3.45
C LEU A 416 -20.23 10.95 -2.45
N TYR A 417 -20.72 12.16 -2.68
CA TYR A 417 -21.61 12.85 -1.75
C TYR A 417 -22.96 13.19 -2.39
N LEU A 418 -22.99 14.01 -3.46
CA LEU A 418 -24.27 14.46 -4.02
C LEU A 418 -25.08 13.33 -4.66
N THR A 419 -24.47 12.49 -5.51
CA THR A 419 -25.21 11.41 -6.18
C THR A 419 -25.79 10.40 -5.18
N PRO A 420 -25.01 9.78 -4.27
CA PRO A 420 -25.55 8.77 -3.36
C PRO A 420 -26.62 9.32 -2.41
N VAL A 421 -26.42 10.54 -1.87
CA VAL A 421 -27.40 11.16 -0.97
C VAL A 421 -28.69 11.49 -1.71
N THR A 422 -28.61 11.99 -2.94
CA THR A 422 -29.81 12.32 -3.72
C THR A 422 -30.59 11.08 -4.12
N GLU A 423 -29.92 9.98 -4.51
CA GLU A 423 -30.58 8.71 -4.85
C GLU A 423 -31.32 8.11 -3.65
N GLU A 424 -30.77 8.26 -2.44
CA GLU A 424 -31.41 7.83 -1.20
C GLU A 424 -32.60 8.71 -0.81
N LEU A 425 -32.43 10.04 -0.88
CA LEU A 425 -33.49 11.00 -0.51
C LEU A 425 -34.63 11.09 -1.53
N TYR A 426 -34.35 10.78 -2.80
CA TYR A 426 -35.34 10.75 -3.88
C TYR A 426 -35.29 9.41 -4.62
N PRO A 427 -35.83 8.33 -4.01
CA PRO A 427 -35.82 7.00 -4.62
C PRO A 427 -36.41 7.01 -6.04
N GLY A 428 -35.67 6.47 -7.00
CA GLY A 428 -36.04 6.43 -8.41
C GLY A 428 -35.52 7.61 -9.26
N TYR A 429 -34.85 8.60 -8.64
CA TYR A 429 -34.11 9.62 -9.36
C TYR A 429 -32.60 9.33 -9.34
N TYR A 430 -31.98 9.29 -10.52
CA TYR A 430 -30.56 8.93 -10.69
C TYR A 430 -29.78 10.13 -11.24
N PRO A 431 -29.18 10.98 -10.39
CA PRO A 431 -28.57 12.22 -10.83
C PRO A 431 -27.19 11.98 -11.43
N LYS A 432 -26.92 12.63 -12.57
CA LYS A 432 -25.56 12.76 -13.11
C LYS A 432 -24.70 13.74 -12.32
N ALA A 433 -25.29 14.43 -11.34
CA ALA A 433 -24.69 15.45 -10.48
C ALA A 433 -23.88 16.50 -11.27
N GLN A 434 -24.28 16.81 -12.50
CA GLN A 434 -23.69 17.92 -13.24
C GLN A 434 -24.14 19.22 -12.56
N ALA A 435 -23.20 20.13 -12.29
CA ALA A 435 -23.46 21.39 -11.62
C ALA A 435 -22.58 22.45 -12.26
N VAL A 436 -23.21 23.41 -12.94
CA VAL A 436 -22.56 24.50 -13.67
C VAL A 436 -22.45 25.75 -12.80
N MET A 437 -23.36 25.96 -11.85
CA MET A 437 -23.29 27.07 -10.89
C MET A 437 -22.99 26.52 -9.50
N ASN A 438 -21.79 26.83 -9.00
CA ASN A 438 -21.34 26.57 -7.63
C ASN A 438 -20.77 27.88 -7.10
N PHE A 439 -21.39 28.47 -6.09
CA PHE A 439 -20.98 29.78 -5.57
C PHE A 439 -21.24 29.88 -4.07
N VAL A 440 -20.50 30.75 -3.40
CA VAL A 440 -20.76 31.13 -2.02
C VAL A 440 -21.49 32.47 -2.02
N VAL A 441 -22.57 32.55 -1.24
CA VAL A 441 -23.31 33.78 -1.00
C VAL A 441 -22.99 34.29 0.38
N ARG A 442 -22.84 35.61 0.48
CA ARG A 442 -22.63 36.35 1.71
C ARG A 442 -23.83 37.29 1.93
N TYR A 443 -24.54 37.15 3.04
CA TYR A 443 -25.61 38.07 3.43
C TYR A 443 -25.17 38.92 4.63
N ARG A 444 -25.38 40.23 4.54
CA ARG A 444 -25.08 41.19 5.62
C ARG A 444 -26.16 42.27 5.72
N PRO A 445 -26.44 42.79 6.93
CA PRO A 445 -27.40 43.89 7.13
C PRO A 445 -27.11 45.14 6.29
N ASP A 446 -25.83 45.47 6.08
CA ASP A 446 -25.33 46.67 5.42
C ASP A 446 -25.10 46.50 3.89
N GLU A 447 -25.13 45.27 3.38
CA GLU A 447 -24.99 44.96 1.95
C GLU A 447 -26.33 44.42 1.41
N GLN A 448 -26.37 43.13 1.07
CA GLN A 448 -27.58 42.41 0.70
C GLN A 448 -28.01 41.53 1.89
N PRO A 449 -29.05 41.91 2.65
CA PRO A 449 -29.46 41.15 3.84
C PRO A 449 -30.40 39.98 3.53
N SER A 450 -31.04 39.96 2.36
CA SER A 450 -32.08 38.99 2.00
C SER A 450 -32.05 38.64 0.52
N LEU A 451 -32.82 37.62 0.13
CA LEU A 451 -33.02 37.25 -1.27
C LEU A 451 -34.52 37.13 -1.56
N ARG A 452 -34.99 37.87 -2.57
CA ARG A 452 -36.41 37.92 -2.95
C ARG A 452 -36.94 36.54 -3.37
N PRO A 453 -38.24 36.29 -3.28
CA PRO A 453 -38.86 35.04 -3.72
C PRO A 453 -38.49 34.67 -5.17
N HIS A 454 -37.97 33.47 -5.39
CA HIS A 454 -37.55 32.99 -6.71
C HIS A 454 -37.61 31.45 -6.83
N HIS A 455 -37.35 30.96 -8.05
CA HIS A 455 -37.03 29.57 -8.34
C HIS A 455 -35.57 29.47 -8.77
N ASP A 456 -34.94 28.34 -8.49
CA ASP A 456 -33.60 28.05 -8.97
C ASP A 456 -33.62 27.48 -10.37
N SER A 457 -32.56 27.76 -11.14
CA SER A 457 -32.35 27.10 -12.42
C SER A 457 -31.63 25.76 -12.25
N SER A 458 -32.24 24.85 -11.49
CA SER A 458 -31.70 23.52 -11.18
C SER A 458 -32.81 22.46 -11.11
N THR A 459 -32.44 21.17 -11.17
CA THR A 459 -33.40 20.10 -10.85
C THR A 459 -33.59 20.03 -9.34
N PHE A 460 -32.48 20.04 -8.59
CA PHE A 460 -32.44 20.24 -7.15
C PHE A 460 -31.31 21.19 -6.78
N THR A 461 -31.47 21.86 -5.65
CA THR A 461 -30.47 22.76 -5.06
C THR A 461 -30.07 22.21 -3.70
N VAL A 462 -28.77 22.28 -3.40
CA VAL A 462 -28.24 22.02 -2.08
C VAL A 462 -27.70 23.33 -1.52
N ASN A 463 -28.04 23.64 -0.29
CA ASN A 463 -27.55 24.81 0.42
C ASN A 463 -26.82 24.34 1.68
N ILE A 464 -25.54 24.72 1.81
CA ILE A 464 -24.66 24.29 2.89
C ILE A 464 -24.26 25.50 3.74
N ALA A 465 -24.55 25.44 5.04
CA ALA A 465 -24.18 26.49 5.98
C ALA A 465 -22.69 26.44 6.34
N LEU A 466 -22.00 27.57 6.19
CA LEU A 466 -20.56 27.68 6.43
C LEU A 466 -20.21 28.34 7.77
N ASN A 467 -21.18 28.88 8.49
CA ASN A 467 -20.98 29.50 9.80
C ASN A 467 -22.21 29.34 10.71
N SER A 468 -22.10 29.75 11.98
CA SER A 468 -23.04 29.39 13.05
C SER A 468 -23.99 30.53 13.39
N LYS A 469 -25.30 30.25 13.36
CA LYS A 469 -26.34 31.17 13.86
C LYS A 469 -26.17 31.40 15.37
N ASN A 470 -26.43 32.63 15.82
CA ASN A 470 -26.26 33.13 17.20
C ASN A 470 -24.80 33.20 17.68
N ILE A 471 -23.83 32.93 16.80
CA ILE A 471 -22.40 33.13 17.07
C ILE A 471 -21.83 34.11 16.04
N ASP A 472 -22.02 33.81 14.75
CA ASP A 472 -21.49 34.61 13.64
C ASP A 472 -22.54 35.55 13.02
N TYR A 473 -23.84 35.25 13.19
CA TYR A 473 -24.95 36.05 12.66
C TYR A 473 -26.28 35.84 13.42
N GLU A 474 -27.20 36.79 13.27
CA GLU A 474 -28.60 36.70 13.71
C GLU A 474 -29.57 36.91 12.53
N GLY A 475 -30.79 36.40 12.65
CA GLY A 475 -31.75 36.36 11.55
C GLY A 475 -31.37 35.30 10.50
N GLY A 476 -31.77 35.51 9.25
CA GLY A 476 -31.44 34.62 8.13
C GLY A 476 -32.25 33.32 8.08
N GLY A 477 -32.03 32.55 7.02
CA GLY A 477 -32.72 31.28 6.76
C GLY A 477 -33.35 31.25 5.36
N CYS A 478 -34.09 30.18 5.08
CA CYS A 478 -34.82 30.00 3.82
C CYS A 478 -36.29 29.73 4.12
N ARG A 479 -37.20 30.47 3.48
CA ARG A 479 -38.64 30.24 3.59
C ARG A 479 -39.19 29.74 2.27
N PHE A 480 -39.92 28.62 2.32
CA PHE A 480 -40.63 28.03 1.20
C PHE A 480 -42.09 28.49 1.22
N LEU A 481 -42.41 29.46 0.34
CA LEU A 481 -43.68 30.19 0.39
C LEU A 481 -44.89 29.27 0.21
N ARG A 482 -44.80 28.32 -0.71
CA ARG A 482 -45.89 27.37 -1.02
C ARG A 482 -46.28 26.48 0.16
N TYR A 483 -45.37 26.24 1.08
CA TYR A 483 -45.59 25.36 2.24
C TYR A 483 -45.71 26.13 3.54
N SER A 484 -45.60 27.47 3.50
CA SER A 484 -45.51 28.32 4.69
C SER A 484 -44.52 27.78 5.73
N CYS A 485 -43.38 27.27 5.26
CA CYS A 485 -42.38 26.58 6.08
C CYS A 485 -41.03 27.26 5.95
N SER A 486 -40.29 27.36 7.06
CA SER A 486 -38.99 28.04 7.13
C SER A 486 -37.92 27.14 7.73
N VAL A 487 -36.72 27.21 7.15
CA VAL A 487 -35.48 26.63 7.68
C VAL A 487 -34.62 27.77 8.19
N GLU A 488 -34.73 28.06 9.48
CA GLU A 488 -34.18 29.29 10.08
C GLU A 488 -32.75 29.13 10.64
N ALA A 489 -32.24 27.91 10.81
CA ALA A 489 -30.95 27.70 11.48
C ALA A 489 -30.23 26.43 10.98
N PRO A 490 -29.66 26.44 9.77
CA PRO A 490 -28.79 25.34 9.36
C PRO A 490 -27.54 25.32 10.27
N ARG A 491 -27.30 24.19 10.93
CA ARG A 491 -26.10 23.95 11.74
C ARG A 491 -24.87 24.09 10.84
N LYS A 492 -23.75 24.59 11.38
CA LYS A 492 -22.50 24.71 10.60
C LYS A 492 -22.11 23.35 10.02
N GLY A 493 -21.79 23.31 8.72
CA GLY A 493 -21.47 22.08 8.00
C GLY A 493 -22.67 21.19 7.67
N TRP A 494 -23.90 21.58 8.00
CA TRP A 494 -25.12 20.92 7.54
C TRP A 494 -25.64 21.56 6.26
N SER A 495 -26.36 20.75 5.50
CA SER A 495 -26.97 21.12 4.23
C SER A 495 -28.44 20.79 4.19
N PHE A 496 -29.23 21.61 3.51
CA PHE A 496 -30.57 21.23 3.11
C PHE A 496 -30.68 21.14 1.58
N MET A 497 -31.47 20.19 1.10
CA MET A 497 -31.69 19.90 -0.32
C MET A 497 -33.17 19.97 -0.66
N HIS A 498 -33.52 20.67 -1.75
CA HIS A 498 -34.88 20.80 -2.24
C HIS A 498 -34.93 20.85 -3.78
N PRO A 499 -36.08 20.55 -4.42
CA PRO A 499 -36.29 20.79 -5.84
C PRO A 499 -36.08 22.27 -6.21
N GLY A 500 -35.42 22.55 -7.32
CA GLY A 500 -35.11 23.92 -7.75
C GLY A 500 -36.27 24.61 -8.49
N ARG A 501 -37.11 23.83 -9.16
CA ARG A 501 -38.16 24.30 -10.08
C ARG A 501 -39.56 23.93 -9.61
N LEU A 502 -40.54 24.70 -10.07
CA LEU A 502 -42.00 24.46 -9.99
C LEU A 502 -42.60 24.48 -8.57
N THR A 503 -42.09 23.68 -7.64
CA THR A 503 -42.75 23.40 -6.36
C THR A 503 -42.18 24.17 -5.18
N HIS A 504 -40.92 24.57 -5.21
CA HIS A 504 -40.22 25.20 -4.08
C HIS A 504 -39.87 26.65 -4.39
N TYR A 505 -40.91 27.47 -4.57
CA TYR A 505 -40.75 28.93 -4.64
C TYR A 505 -40.34 29.43 -3.26
N HIS A 506 -39.15 30.02 -3.15
CA HIS A 506 -38.52 30.27 -1.86
C HIS A 506 -37.82 31.64 -1.80
N GLU A 507 -37.62 32.15 -0.59
CA GLU A 507 -36.94 33.40 -0.29
C GLU A 507 -35.87 33.23 0.78
N GLY A 508 -34.82 34.06 0.71
CA GLY A 508 -33.80 34.18 1.75
C GLY A 508 -34.27 35.18 2.80
N LEU A 509 -34.49 34.72 4.03
CA LEU A 509 -34.93 35.57 5.14
C LEU A 509 -33.85 36.60 5.50
N PRO A 510 -34.22 37.80 5.97
CA PRO A 510 -33.26 38.86 6.26
C PRO A 510 -32.31 38.52 7.41
N THR A 511 -31.02 38.71 7.18
CA THR A 511 -29.99 38.74 8.23
C THR A 511 -30.08 40.05 9.00
N THR A 512 -30.21 39.99 10.31
CA THR A 512 -30.39 41.18 11.17
C THR A 512 -29.10 41.63 11.85
N SER A 513 -28.13 40.73 12.02
CA SER A 513 -26.80 41.04 12.59
C SER A 513 -25.74 40.06 12.06
N GLY A 514 -24.48 40.50 11.98
CA GLY A 514 -23.35 39.67 11.55
C GLY A 514 -23.33 39.35 10.05
N THR A 515 -22.69 38.25 9.67
CA THR A 515 -22.55 37.82 8.26
C THR A 515 -22.98 36.37 8.11
N VAL A 516 -23.91 36.06 7.21
CA VAL A 516 -24.25 34.67 6.83
C VAL A 516 -23.42 34.26 5.63
N THR A 517 -22.80 33.09 5.68
CA THR A 517 -22.07 32.52 4.54
C THR A 517 -22.64 31.14 4.20
N SER A 518 -23.03 30.92 2.95
CA SER A 518 -23.61 29.65 2.50
C SER A 518 -23.10 29.26 1.11
N TRP A 519 -22.86 27.96 0.90
CA TRP A 519 -22.42 27.42 -0.38
C TRP A 519 -23.57 26.74 -1.11
N PHE A 520 -23.74 27.08 -2.39
CA PHE A 520 -24.82 26.62 -3.26
C PHE A 520 -24.29 25.83 -4.46
N PRO A 521 -24.17 24.50 -4.35
CA PRO A 521 -24.08 23.64 -5.52
C PRO A 521 -25.48 23.39 -6.10
N SER A 522 -25.67 23.80 -7.36
CA SER A 522 -26.94 23.63 -8.08
C SER A 522 -26.78 22.66 -9.24
N SER A 523 -27.66 21.66 -9.33
CA SER A 523 -27.60 20.71 -10.44
C SER A 523 -27.98 21.40 -11.75
N THR A 524 -27.37 21.00 -12.87
CA THR A 524 -27.85 21.44 -14.19
C THR A 524 -29.29 20.95 -14.39
N PRO A 525 -30.15 21.77 -15.02
CA PRO A 525 -31.48 21.33 -15.36
C PRO A 525 -31.45 20.14 -16.31
N GLU A 526 -32.03 19.01 -15.89
CA GLU A 526 -32.25 17.86 -16.77
C GLU A 526 -33.70 17.86 -17.28
N PRO A 527 -33.96 17.51 -18.55
CA PRO A 527 -35.32 17.35 -19.04
C PRO A 527 -35.98 16.18 -18.30
N PHE A 528 -37.10 16.45 -17.61
CA PHE A 528 -37.90 15.42 -16.96
C PHE A 528 -38.31 14.33 -17.97
N PRO A 529 -38.21 13.04 -17.65
CA PRO A 529 -38.58 11.96 -18.54
C PRO A 529 -40.10 11.73 -18.52
N TRP A 530 -40.89 12.71 -18.95
CA TRP A 530 -42.27 12.47 -19.39
C TRP A 530 -42.30 12.64 -20.90
N ARG A 531 -42.22 11.52 -21.63
CA ARG A 531 -42.59 11.48 -23.04
C ARG A 531 -44.05 11.90 -23.15
N ARG A 532 -44.29 12.97 -23.91
CA ARG A 532 -45.57 13.62 -24.29
C ARG A 532 -45.88 14.87 -23.46
N PHE A 533 -45.27 15.99 -23.83
CA PHE A 533 -45.99 17.18 -24.32
C PHE A 533 -44.93 18.08 -24.99
N ARG A 534 -45.12 18.36 -26.29
CA ARG A 534 -44.35 19.40 -26.98
C ARG A 534 -44.87 20.74 -26.47
N MET A 535 -44.01 21.56 -25.87
CA MET A 535 -44.18 23.01 -25.90
C MET A 535 -42.82 23.68 -26.06
N SER A 536 -42.78 24.45 -27.14
CA SER A 536 -41.82 25.46 -27.61
C SER A 536 -40.71 25.90 -26.67
N GLN A 537 -39.49 25.86 -27.21
CA GLN A 537 -38.33 26.62 -26.77
C GLN A 537 -38.67 28.11 -26.55
N CYS A 538 -38.30 28.65 -25.40
CA CYS A 538 -38.03 30.07 -25.22
C CYS A 538 -36.71 30.21 -24.46
N PHE A 539 -35.67 30.64 -25.18
CA PHE A 539 -34.43 31.15 -24.61
C PHE A 539 -34.71 32.49 -23.93
N CYS A 540 -34.32 32.67 -22.67
CA CYS A 540 -34.11 33.98 -22.07
C CYS A 540 -32.75 34.00 -21.38
N PHE A 541 -31.76 34.62 -22.03
CA PHE A 541 -30.55 35.10 -21.39
C PHE A 541 -30.92 36.26 -20.45
N TYR A 542 -30.56 36.18 -19.17
CA TYR A 542 -30.40 37.37 -18.33
C TYR A 542 -28.94 37.52 -17.92
N ARG A 543 -28.33 38.55 -18.49
CA ARG A 543 -26.96 39.01 -18.26
C ARG A 543 -27.02 39.95 -17.06
N PHE A 544 -26.61 39.50 -15.86
CA PHE A 544 -26.40 40.43 -14.75
C PHE A 544 -25.05 41.13 -14.96
N PHE A 545 -25.12 42.40 -15.35
CA PHE A 545 -23.99 43.32 -15.30
C PHE A 545 -23.68 43.63 -13.84
N MET A 546 -22.42 43.49 -13.46
CA MET A 546 -21.88 44.17 -12.28
C MET A 546 -21.93 45.69 -12.53
N LYS A 547 -22.44 46.42 -11.55
CA LYS A 547 -22.02 47.79 -11.25
C LYS A 547 -21.78 47.90 -9.77
#